data_AF-A0A3C2B6I9-F1
#
_entry.id   AF-A0A3C2B6I9-F1
#
_cell.length_a   1.000
_cell.length_b   1.000
_cell.length_c   1.000
_cell.angle_alpha   90.00
_cell.angle_beta   90.00
_cell.angle_gamma   90.00
#
_symmetry.space_group_name_H-M   'P 1'
#
loop_
_entity.id
_entity.type
_entity.pdbx_description
1 polymer ?
#
loop_
_entity_poly.entity_id
_entity_poly.type
_entity_poly.pdbx_seq_one_letter_code
_entity_poly.pdbx_strand_id
1 'polypeptide(L)'
;MTMPLRSTSEPSRASPNAVEPCTVSKIRVGSPPRATGAAYETGSQQARGESGIMGGMRFGLFGINNGALADPDSSVRAAQAAEAAGFDSVWTGEHVVLPDPQAPPSPAPPHLPMLDPAVALAYIAAHTSSIALATGIIILPQRNPLVLAKEMASVDVVSKGRLWFGYAAGYLHQEFAALGIPFDDRGARCDEYLDAMLELWGSESPTFAGETVRFSGIDAHPRPVQRPHPRLIVG
;
A
#
# COMPACT_ATOMS: atom_id res chain seq x y z
N MET A 1 51.96 11.63 -47.01
CA MET A 1 51.99 10.27 -46.45
C MET A 1 50.55 9.88 -46.18
N THR A 2 49.98 9.17 -47.15
CA THR A 2 48.56 8.87 -47.32
C THR A 2 48.28 7.52 -46.67
N MET A 3 47.33 7.45 -45.74
CA MET A 3 46.80 6.20 -45.18
C MET A 3 45.27 6.30 -45.13
N PRO A 4 44.54 5.22 -45.49
CA PRO A 4 43.17 5.32 -46.01
C PRO A 4 42.07 5.13 -44.95
N LEU A 5 40.91 5.68 -45.29
CA LEU A 5 39.62 5.51 -44.62
C LEU A 5 39.18 4.04 -44.59
N ARG A 6 38.80 3.54 -43.41
CA ARG A 6 37.98 2.33 -43.26
C ARG A 6 36.54 2.72 -43.01
N SER A 7 35.66 2.30 -43.92
CA SER A 7 34.22 2.27 -43.74
C SER A 7 33.82 1.11 -42.85
N THR A 8 32.90 1.34 -41.90
CA THR A 8 32.00 0.31 -41.39
C THR A 8 30.65 0.93 -41.05
N SER A 9 29.70 0.69 -41.96
CA SER A 9 28.27 0.40 -41.76
C SER A 9 27.45 1.15 -40.70
N GLU A 10 26.50 1.94 -41.19
CA GLU A 10 25.31 2.44 -40.47
C GLU A 10 24.40 1.29 -40.00
N PRO A 11 23.77 1.40 -38.81
CA PRO A 11 22.67 0.54 -38.43
C PRO A 11 21.35 1.03 -39.05
N SER A 12 20.68 0.09 -39.72
CA SER A 12 19.37 0.19 -40.37
C SER A 12 18.26 0.70 -39.43
N ARG A 13 17.50 1.68 -39.90
CA ARG A 13 16.25 2.17 -39.30
C ARG A 13 15.12 1.16 -39.51
N ALA A 14 14.58 0.61 -38.42
CA ALA A 14 13.29 -0.07 -38.41
C ALA A 14 12.23 0.83 -37.75
N SER A 15 11.11 1.01 -38.44
CA SER A 15 9.99 1.87 -38.05
C SER A 15 9.19 1.32 -36.85
N PRO A 16 8.56 2.19 -36.03
CA PRO A 16 7.68 1.81 -34.93
C PRO A 16 6.23 1.66 -35.40
N ASN A 17 5.53 0.65 -34.87
CA ASN A 17 4.06 0.46 -34.79
C ASN A 17 3.59 -0.90 -35.30
N ALA A 18 3.47 -1.85 -34.37
CA ALA A 18 2.44 -2.89 -34.40
C ALA A 18 2.22 -3.36 -32.95
N VAL A 19 1.17 -2.85 -32.31
CA VAL A 19 0.67 -3.37 -31.03
C VAL A 19 -0.23 -4.54 -31.38
N GLU A 20 0.21 -5.77 -31.12
CA GLU A 20 -0.67 -6.94 -31.17
C GLU A 20 -1.53 -6.99 -29.88
N PRO A 21 -2.84 -7.28 -30.00
CA PRO A 21 -3.73 -7.35 -28.84
C PRO A 21 -3.44 -8.60 -28.00
N CYS A 22 -3.18 -8.40 -26.71
CA CYS A 22 -2.98 -9.46 -25.73
C CYS A 22 -4.30 -10.21 -25.48
N THR A 23 -4.39 -11.44 -25.97
CA THR A 23 -5.55 -12.32 -25.81
C THR A 23 -5.67 -12.78 -24.34
N VAL A 24 -6.79 -12.46 -23.69
CA VAL A 24 -7.10 -12.90 -22.32
C VAL A 24 -7.51 -14.38 -22.34
N SER A 25 -6.59 -15.25 -21.92
CA SER A 25 -6.88 -16.66 -21.66
C SER A 25 -7.58 -16.81 -20.31
N LYS A 26 -8.82 -17.32 -20.33
CA LYS A 26 -9.61 -17.63 -19.13
C LYS A 26 -8.93 -18.74 -18.33
N ILE A 27 -8.36 -18.41 -17.17
CA ILE A 27 -7.86 -19.40 -16.21
C ILE A 27 -9.06 -20.01 -15.48
N ARG A 28 -9.22 -21.33 -15.64
CA ARG A 28 -10.26 -22.13 -15.01
C ARG A 28 -9.74 -22.57 -13.63
N VAL A 29 -10.24 -21.95 -12.56
CA VAL A 29 -9.92 -22.37 -11.19
C VAL A 29 -10.62 -23.71 -10.93
N GLY A 30 -9.84 -24.76 -10.70
CA GLY A 30 -10.32 -26.10 -10.37
C GLY A 30 -10.85 -26.18 -8.94
N SER A 31 -11.96 -26.89 -8.74
CA SER A 31 -12.56 -27.16 -7.44
C SER A 31 -11.64 -28.03 -6.56
N PRO A 32 -11.57 -27.80 -5.24
CA PRO A 32 -10.79 -28.64 -4.34
C PRO A 32 -11.43 -30.03 -4.14
N PRO A 33 -10.63 -31.07 -3.86
CA PRO A 33 -11.14 -32.43 -3.63
C PRO A 33 -11.91 -32.53 -2.30
N ARG A 34 -12.97 -33.34 -2.31
CA ARG A 34 -13.81 -33.68 -1.15
C ARG A 34 -12.99 -34.50 -0.14
N ALA A 35 -12.84 -33.99 1.08
CA ALA A 35 -12.39 -34.77 2.23
C ALA A 35 -13.57 -35.54 2.83
N THR A 36 -13.33 -36.83 3.09
CA THR A 36 -14.26 -37.79 3.69
C THR A 36 -14.25 -37.73 5.22
N GLY A 37 -15.45 -37.63 5.79
CA GLY A 37 -15.91 -38.09 7.11
C GLY A 37 -14.95 -38.25 8.28
N ALA A 38 -15.15 -37.43 9.31
CA ALA A 38 -15.06 -37.84 10.71
C ALA A 38 -16.15 -37.10 11.50
N ALA A 39 -17.01 -37.88 12.17
CA ALA A 39 -18.12 -37.41 12.98
C ALA A 39 -17.62 -36.78 14.29
N TYR A 40 -18.18 -35.63 14.65
CA TYR A 40 -18.23 -35.17 16.04
C TYR A 40 -19.63 -34.67 16.35
N GLU A 41 -20.19 -35.24 17.42
CA GLU A 41 -21.56 -35.04 17.90
C GLU A 41 -21.76 -33.65 18.51
N THR A 42 -22.87 -33.04 18.08
CA THR A 42 -23.80 -32.14 18.77
C THR A 42 -23.32 -31.42 20.04
N GLY A 43 -22.91 -30.16 19.87
CA GLY A 43 -23.03 -29.11 20.87
C GLY A 43 -23.99 -28.03 20.36
N SER A 44 -25.15 -27.90 21.01
CA SER A 44 -26.16 -26.89 20.73
C SER A 44 -25.66 -25.49 21.08
N GLN A 45 -25.04 -24.81 20.12
CA GLN A 45 -24.93 -23.36 20.13
C GLN A 45 -26.01 -22.79 19.22
N GLN A 46 -26.92 -22.02 19.80
CA GLN A 46 -27.86 -21.18 19.08
C GLN A 46 -27.08 -20.30 18.09
N ALA A 47 -27.13 -20.68 16.81
CA ALA A 47 -26.79 -19.80 15.72
C ALA A 47 -27.72 -18.59 15.80
N ARG A 48 -27.23 -17.49 16.38
CA ARG A 48 -27.79 -16.17 16.11
C ARG A 48 -27.68 -15.98 14.61
N GLY A 49 -28.84 -15.90 13.96
CA GLY A 49 -28.96 -15.83 12.52
C GLY A 49 -27.99 -14.83 11.93
N GLU A 50 -27.27 -15.27 10.91
CA GLU A 50 -26.60 -14.42 9.96
C GLU A 50 -27.67 -13.50 9.35
N SER A 51 -27.77 -12.28 9.90
CA SER A 51 -28.51 -11.22 9.23
C SER A 51 -27.69 -10.84 8.00
N GLY A 52 -28.23 -11.16 6.83
CA GLY A 52 -27.66 -10.83 5.54
C GLY A 52 -27.26 -9.35 5.44
N ILE A 53 -26.21 -9.12 4.66
CA ILE A 53 -25.74 -7.85 4.07
C ILE A 53 -26.63 -6.64 4.41
N MET A 54 -26.48 -6.08 5.61
CA MET A 54 -27.03 -4.77 6.00
C MET A 54 -25.90 -3.77 6.23
N GLY A 55 -24.90 -3.77 5.35
CA GLY A 55 -23.88 -2.74 5.32
C GLY A 55 -24.34 -1.55 4.50
N GLY A 56 -24.87 -0.51 5.16
CA GLY A 56 -25.11 0.78 4.51
C GLY A 56 -23.83 1.34 3.86
N MET A 57 -23.99 2.23 2.89
CA MET A 57 -22.86 2.91 2.26
C MET A 57 -22.08 3.71 3.31
N ARG A 58 -20.75 3.56 3.29
CA ARG A 58 -19.80 4.22 4.18
C ARG A 58 -19.01 5.26 3.41
N PHE A 59 -18.66 6.37 4.05
CA PHE A 59 -17.99 7.50 3.42
C PHE A 59 -16.62 7.77 4.06
N GLY A 60 -15.63 8.10 3.23
CA GLY A 60 -14.29 8.47 3.66
C GLY A 60 -13.84 9.79 3.04
N LEU A 61 -13.01 10.55 3.77
CA LEU A 61 -12.42 11.81 3.30
C LEU A 61 -10.97 11.57 2.86
N PHE A 62 -10.66 11.85 1.59
CA PHE A 62 -9.32 11.67 1.02
C PHE A 62 -8.51 12.96 0.95
N GLY A 63 -7.19 12.85 1.12
CA GLY A 63 -6.24 13.95 1.00
C GLY A 63 -5.98 14.71 2.30
N ILE A 64 -6.12 14.07 3.45
CA ILE A 64 -6.02 14.72 4.77
C ILE A 64 -4.60 15.25 5.11
N ASN A 65 -3.62 15.03 4.23
CA ASN A 65 -2.21 15.38 4.39
C ASN A 65 -1.63 16.23 3.25
N ASN A 66 -2.44 16.69 2.29
CA ASN A 66 -1.95 17.37 1.09
C ASN A 66 -2.57 18.75 0.87
N GLY A 67 -1.85 19.60 0.12
CA GLY A 67 -2.28 20.97 -0.16
C GLY A 67 -2.54 21.77 1.12
N ALA A 68 -3.72 22.36 1.22
CA ALA A 68 -4.13 23.10 2.41
C ALA A 68 -4.20 22.22 3.69
N LEU A 69 -4.35 20.90 3.53
CA LEU A 69 -4.39 19.94 4.64
C LEU A 69 -2.98 19.39 4.96
N ALA A 70 -1.92 19.87 4.33
CA ALA A 70 -0.56 19.69 4.83
C ALA A 70 -0.25 20.60 6.05
N ASP A 71 -1.08 21.62 6.28
CA ASP A 71 -1.05 22.41 7.52
C ASP A 71 -1.63 21.59 8.69
N PRO A 72 -0.88 21.42 9.81
CA PRO A 72 -1.30 20.59 10.93
C PRO A 72 -2.65 21.00 11.54
N ASP A 73 -2.88 22.30 11.76
CA ASP A 73 -4.12 22.77 12.37
C ASP A 73 -5.32 22.55 11.43
N SER A 74 -5.13 22.75 10.13
CA SER A 74 -6.15 22.52 9.11
C SER A 74 -6.51 21.04 8.97
N SER A 75 -5.51 20.15 8.95
CA SER A 75 -5.76 18.69 8.91
C SER A 75 -6.52 18.19 10.15
N VAL A 76 -6.16 18.66 11.35
CA VAL A 76 -6.87 18.30 12.59
C VAL A 76 -8.31 18.79 12.56
N ARG A 77 -8.54 20.06 12.20
CA ARG A 77 -9.91 20.59 12.08
C ARG A 77 -10.75 19.79 11.09
N ALA A 78 -10.18 19.45 9.93
CA ALA A 78 -10.87 18.65 8.92
C ALA A 78 -11.18 17.23 9.41
N ALA A 79 -10.23 16.57 10.07
CA ALA A 79 -10.41 15.22 10.59
C ALA A 79 -11.46 15.16 11.72
N GLN A 80 -11.45 16.13 12.63
CA GLN A 80 -12.46 16.25 13.69
C GLN A 80 -13.85 16.56 13.12
N ALA A 81 -13.93 17.43 12.10
CA ALA A 81 -15.19 17.71 11.43
C ALA A 81 -15.73 16.46 10.69
N ALA A 82 -14.86 15.70 10.03
CA ALA A 82 -15.24 14.44 9.39
C ALA A 82 -15.74 13.42 10.42
N GLU A 83 -15.04 13.26 11.55
CA GLU A 83 -15.45 12.40 12.66
C GLU A 83 -16.83 12.81 13.21
N ALA A 84 -17.04 14.10 13.49
CA ALA A 84 -18.31 14.62 13.99
C ALA A 84 -19.47 14.48 12.98
N ALA A 85 -19.16 14.53 11.69
CA ALA A 85 -20.13 14.33 10.61
C ALA A 85 -20.45 12.86 10.33
N GLY A 86 -19.79 11.91 11.01
CA GLY A 86 -20.02 10.48 10.86
C GLY A 86 -19.32 9.84 9.66
N PHE A 87 -18.24 10.44 9.15
CA PHE A 87 -17.37 9.76 8.20
C PHE A 87 -16.69 8.57 8.89
N ASP A 88 -16.57 7.47 8.16
CA ASP A 88 -15.96 6.25 8.68
C ASP A 88 -14.43 6.34 8.72
N SER A 89 -13.84 7.16 7.84
CA SER A 89 -12.38 7.18 7.64
C SER A 89 -11.86 8.49 7.06
N VAL A 90 -10.63 8.83 7.42
CA VAL A 90 -9.80 9.83 6.71
C VAL A 90 -8.60 9.14 6.06
N TRP A 91 -8.19 9.63 4.91
CA TRP A 91 -7.19 8.98 4.07
C TRP A 91 -6.09 9.93 3.64
N THR A 92 -4.84 9.48 3.76
CA THR A 92 -3.66 10.19 3.23
C THR A 92 -3.37 9.79 1.79
N GLY A 93 -2.90 10.73 0.97
CA GLY A 93 -2.22 10.40 -0.29
C GLY A 93 -0.71 10.23 -0.07
N GLU A 94 -0.01 9.63 -1.03
CA GLU A 94 1.45 9.52 -1.00
C GLU A 94 2.05 9.84 -2.38
N HIS A 95 3.05 10.70 -2.37
CA HIS A 95 4.13 10.79 -3.34
C HIS A 95 5.34 11.36 -2.62
N VAL A 96 6.50 10.73 -2.76
CA VAL A 96 7.75 11.18 -2.14
C VAL A 96 8.35 12.34 -2.93
N VAL A 97 8.35 12.23 -4.25
CA VAL A 97 8.81 13.26 -5.18
C VAL A 97 7.98 13.22 -6.46
N LEU A 98 7.71 14.40 -7.02
CA LEU A 98 6.93 14.55 -8.24
C LEU A 98 7.78 15.23 -9.33
N PRO A 99 7.54 14.93 -10.62
CA PRO A 99 8.29 15.54 -11.72
C PRO A 99 8.08 17.05 -11.80
N ASP A 100 9.16 17.77 -12.10
CA ASP A 100 9.17 19.22 -12.34
C ASP A 100 9.79 19.52 -13.72
N PRO A 101 9.02 20.05 -14.69
CA PRO A 101 7.60 20.44 -14.60
C PRO A 101 6.67 19.23 -14.47
N GLN A 102 5.45 19.47 -13.95
CA GLN A 102 4.43 18.42 -13.88
C GLN A 102 4.17 17.86 -15.27
N ALA A 103 4.25 16.53 -15.40
CA ALA A 103 3.97 15.82 -16.63
C ALA A 103 3.08 14.59 -16.35
N PRO A 104 2.10 14.26 -17.23
CA PRO A 104 1.35 13.02 -17.10
C PRO A 104 2.27 11.80 -16.97
N PRO A 105 1.94 10.80 -16.13
CA PRO A 105 0.70 10.65 -15.36
C PRO A 105 0.75 11.27 -13.95
N SER A 106 1.66 12.20 -13.67
CA SER A 106 1.78 12.83 -12.35
C SER A 106 0.46 13.46 -11.88
N PRO A 107 -0.05 13.12 -10.68
CA PRO A 107 -1.39 13.51 -10.24
C PRO A 107 -1.44 14.92 -9.65
N ALA A 108 -0.29 15.52 -9.34
CA ALA A 108 -0.18 16.79 -8.66
C ALA A 108 1.05 17.55 -9.14
N PRO A 109 1.06 18.89 -9.00
CA PRO A 109 2.26 19.67 -9.28
C PRO A 109 3.35 19.40 -8.24
N PRO A 110 4.64 19.55 -8.60
CA PRO A 110 5.77 19.23 -7.72
C PRO A 110 5.86 20.10 -6.46
N HIS A 111 5.20 21.25 -6.46
CA HIS A 111 5.18 22.18 -5.35
C HIS A 111 3.95 22.01 -4.44
N LEU A 112 3.09 21.01 -4.67
CA LEU A 112 1.98 20.71 -3.77
C LEU A 112 2.55 20.17 -2.44
N PRO A 113 2.35 20.84 -1.30
CA PRO A 113 2.81 20.31 -0.01
C PRO A 113 2.09 19.00 0.32
N MET A 114 2.85 17.98 0.75
CA MET A 114 2.32 16.69 1.15
C MET A 114 3.13 16.15 2.32
N LEU A 115 2.46 15.88 3.46
CA LEU A 115 3.12 15.24 4.60
C LEU A 115 3.25 13.74 4.37
N ASP A 116 4.28 13.13 4.94
CA ASP A 116 4.40 11.67 4.98
C ASP A 116 3.13 11.03 5.60
N PRO A 117 2.58 9.96 5.01
CA PRO A 117 1.37 9.31 5.51
C PRO A 117 1.45 8.85 6.97
N ALA A 118 2.55 8.23 7.39
CA ALA A 118 2.68 7.71 8.76
C ALA A 118 2.70 8.87 9.77
N VAL A 119 3.42 9.95 9.44
CA VAL A 119 3.50 11.17 10.26
C VAL A 119 2.12 11.83 10.37
N ALA A 120 1.43 12.05 9.25
CA ALA A 120 0.12 12.69 9.24
C ALA A 120 -0.92 11.87 10.03
N LEU A 121 -0.97 10.55 9.81
CA LEU A 121 -1.91 9.69 10.53
C LEU A 121 -1.60 9.63 12.02
N ALA A 122 -0.34 9.54 12.44
CA ALA A 122 0.03 9.57 13.86
C ALA A 122 -0.39 10.89 14.54
N TYR A 123 -0.22 12.02 13.85
CA TYR A 123 -0.64 13.32 14.36
C TYR A 123 -2.16 13.44 14.48
N ILE A 124 -2.90 12.99 13.46
CA ILE A 124 -4.38 12.98 13.47
C ILE A 124 -4.91 12.00 14.52
N ALA A 125 -4.22 10.88 14.74
CA ALA A 125 -4.58 9.90 15.77
C ALA A 125 -4.66 10.52 17.16
N ALA A 126 -3.76 11.46 17.48
CA ALA A 126 -3.74 12.15 18.76
C ALA A 126 -4.92 13.12 18.95
N HIS A 127 -5.59 13.54 17.87
CA HIS A 127 -6.63 14.58 17.89
C HIS A 127 -8.03 14.06 17.51
N THR A 128 -8.16 12.76 17.25
CA THR A 128 -9.41 12.07 16.90
C THR A 128 -9.58 10.83 17.76
N SER A 129 -10.81 10.35 17.90
CA SER A 129 -11.13 9.33 18.90
C SER A 129 -11.63 8.00 18.34
N SER A 130 -12.22 8.01 17.16
CA SER A 130 -13.03 6.90 16.62
C SER A 130 -12.91 6.71 15.11
N ILE A 131 -12.69 7.78 14.34
CA ILE A 131 -12.57 7.72 12.88
C ILE A 131 -11.38 6.85 12.48
N ALA A 132 -11.56 6.01 11.45
CA ALA A 132 -10.47 5.20 10.94
C ALA A 132 -9.42 6.06 10.23
N LEU A 133 -8.17 5.65 10.33
CA LEU A 133 -7.00 6.35 9.81
C LEU A 133 -6.40 5.50 8.70
N ALA A 134 -6.48 5.97 7.47
CA ALA A 134 -6.21 5.13 6.31
C ALA A 134 -5.10 5.69 5.42
N THR A 135 -4.31 4.81 4.83
CA THR A 135 -3.39 5.17 3.75
C THR A 135 -4.05 4.92 2.39
N GLY A 136 -4.09 5.94 1.52
CA GLY A 136 -4.69 5.90 0.18
C GLY A 136 -3.77 6.51 -0.90
N ILE A 137 -2.51 6.11 -0.99
CA ILE A 137 -2.06 4.75 -0.71
C ILE A 137 -0.56 4.74 -0.45
N ILE A 138 -0.03 3.79 0.33
CA ILE A 138 1.42 3.59 0.38
C ILE A 138 1.87 2.88 -0.90
N ILE A 139 2.82 3.47 -1.61
CA ILE A 139 3.55 2.88 -2.71
C ILE A 139 4.62 1.96 -2.13
N LEU A 140 4.20 0.74 -1.82
CA LEU A 140 4.96 -0.19 -1.00
C LEU A 140 6.38 -0.48 -1.53
N PRO A 141 6.61 -0.65 -2.85
CA PRO A 141 7.96 -0.87 -3.39
C PRO A 141 8.92 0.32 -3.18
N GLN A 142 8.42 1.51 -2.86
CA GLN A 142 9.23 2.70 -2.61
C GLN A 142 9.80 2.77 -1.18
N ARG A 143 9.40 1.83 -0.30
CA ARG A 143 9.76 1.82 1.12
C ARG A 143 10.65 0.63 1.47
N ASN A 144 11.33 0.71 2.61
CA ASN A 144 11.88 -0.49 3.23
C ASN A 144 10.78 -1.20 4.02
N PRO A 145 10.49 -2.50 3.78
CA PRO A 145 9.36 -3.18 4.40
C PRO A 145 9.51 -3.35 5.92
N LEU A 146 10.72 -3.48 6.46
CA LEU A 146 10.95 -3.59 7.91
C LEU A 146 10.69 -2.26 8.60
N VAL A 147 11.14 -1.16 7.99
CA VAL A 147 10.91 0.20 8.51
C VAL A 147 9.42 0.52 8.45
N LEU A 148 8.77 0.28 7.32
CA LEU A 148 7.34 0.54 7.17
C LEU A 148 6.49 -0.36 8.10
N ALA A 149 6.88 -1.62 8.32
CA ALA A 149 6.23 -2.48 9.32
C ALA A 149 6.26 -1.84 10.71
N LYS A 150 7.39 -1.22 11.09
CA LYS A 150 7.53 -0.51 12.37
C LYS A 150 6.63 0.72 12.43
N GLU A 151 6.63 1.52 11.37
CA GLU A 151 5.83 2.74 11.27
C GLU A 151 4.34 2.44 11.40
N MET A 152 3.82 1.50 10.60
CA MET A 152 2.41 1.14 10.59
C MET A 152 1.97 0.44 11.89
N ALA A 153 2.80 -0.42 12.48
CA ALA A 153 2.51 -0.97 13.81
C ALA A 153 2.45 0.14 14.87
N SER A 154 3.32 1.15 14.77
CA SER A 154 3.32 2.29 15.69
C SER A 154 2.07 3.15 15.52
N VAL A 155 1.67 3.46 14.28
CA VAL A 155 0.41 4.17 13.97
C VAL A 155 -0.79 3.40 14.52
N ASP A 156 -0.82 2.08 14.35
CA ASP A 156 -1.89 1.24 14.89
C ASP A 156 -1.97 1.31 16.41
N VAL A 157 -0.82 1.25 17.09
CA VAL A 157 -0.74 1.36 18.55
C VAL A 157 -1.20 2.73 19.05
N VAL A 158 -0.67 3.83 18.51
CA VAL A 158 -1.02 5.19 18.99
C VAL A 158 -2.45 5.56 18.64
N SER A 159 -3.00 4.99 17.56
CA SER A 159 -4.40 5.17 17.19
C SER A 159 -5.36 4.24 17.93
N LYS A 160 -4.85 3.31 18.74
CA LYS A 160 -5.63 2.28 19.46
C LYS A 160 -6.43 1.38 18.51
N GLY A 161 -5.82 0.98 17.40
CA GLY A 161 -6.40 0.00 16.48
C GLY A 161 -7.26 0.59 15.37
N ARG A 162 -7.05 1.85 15.01
CA ARG A 162 -7.85 2.55 13.98
C ARG A 162 -7.19 2.56 12.60
N LEU A 163 -6.03 1.93 12.43
CA LEU A 163 -5.30 1.95 11.16
C LEU A 163 -5.97 1.05 10.11
N TRP A 164 -6.22 1.61 8.93
CA TRP A 164 -6.47 0.87 7.69
C TRP A 164 -5.24 1.04 6.79
N PHE A 165 -4.46 -0.02 6.63
CA PHE A 165 -3.24 0.00 5.84
C PHE A 165 -3.57 -0.28 4.37
N GLY A 166 -3.69 0.79 3.59
CA GLY A 166 -3.77 0.73 2.14
C GLY A 166 -2.39 0.77 1.48
N TYR A 167 -2.16 -0.14 0.54
CA TYR A 167 -0.90 -0.29 -0.18
C TYR A 167 -1.11 -0.63 -1.67
N ALA A 168 -0.18 -0.21 -2.51
CA ALA A 168 -0.17 -0.49 -3.95
C ALA A 168 1.25 -0.50 -4.51
N ALA A 169 1.39 -1.02 -5.73
CA ALA A 169 2.68 -1.16 -6.40
C ALA A 169 3.22 0.16 -7.02
N GLY A 170 2.37 1.19 -7.16
CA GLY A 170 2.73 2.47 -7.78
C GLY A 170 2.80 2.43 -9.32
N TYR A 171 2.80 3.63 -9.93
CA TYR A 171 2.72 3.78 -11.39
C TYR A 171 3.66 4.83 -11.98
N LEU A 172 4.25 5.71 -11.16
CA LEU A 172 4.99 6.88 -11.65
C LEU A 172 6.47 6.57 -11.87
N HIS A 173 6.86 6.23 -13.10
CA HIS A 173 8.24 5.88 -13.44
C HIS A 173 9.28 6.93 -13.01
N GLN A 174 9.00 8.23 -13.16
CA GLN A 174 9.95 9.29 -12.79
C GLN A 174 10.26 9.28 -11.29
N GLU A 175 9.26 8.98 -10.46
CA GLU A 175 9.44 8.89 -9.01
C GLU A 175 10.27 7.66 -8.62
N PHE A 176 9.98 6.50 -9.22
CA PHE A 176 10.81 5.30 -9.06
C PHE A 176 12.26 5.54 -9.47
N ALA A 177 12.47 6.19 -10.62
CA ALA A 177 13.80 6.54 -11.10
C ALA A 177 14.53 7.50 -10.14
N ALA A 178 13.83 8.51 -9.61
CA ALA A 178 14.39 9.46 -8.65
C ALA A 178 14.79 8.79 -7.31
N LEU A 179 14.04 7.76 -6.89
CA LEU A 179 14.34 6.96 -5.71
C LEU A 179 15.38 5.86 -5.96
N GLY A 180 15.77 5.62 -7.21
CA GLY A 180 16.72 4.56 -7.58
C GLY A 180 16.14 3.15 -7.48
N ILE A 181 14.83 3.01 -7.66
CA ILE A 181 14.09 1.75 -7.45
C ILE A 181 13.70 1.17 -8.82
N PRO A 182 13.99 -0.12 -9.08
CA PRO A 182 13.56 -0.77 -10.32
C PRO A 182 12.05 -0.74 -10.46
N PHE A 183 11.57 -0.32 -11.64
CA PHE A 183 10.13 -0.19 -11.89
C PHE A 183 9.48 -1.49 -12.35
N ASP A 184 10.24 -2.32 -13.08
CA ASP A 184 9.69 -3.47 -13.81
C ASP A 184 9.23 -4.59 -12.88
N ASP A 185 9.85 -4.73 -11.71
CA ASP A 185 9.52 -5.75 -10.71
C ASP A 185 8.67 -5.19 -9.53
N ARG A 186 8.17 -3.95 -9.64
CA ARG A 186 7.43 -3.28 -8.55
C ARG A 186 6.21 -4.07 -8.05
N GLY A 187 5.52 -4.81 -8.92
CA GLY A 187 4.40 -5.66 -8.53
C GLY A 187 4.84 -6.82 -7.64
N ALA A 188 5.86 -7.57 -8.07
CA ALA A 188 6.43 -8.66 -7.30
C ALA A 188 7.07 -8.17 -5.98
N ARG A 189 7.75 -7.02 -6.00
CA ARG A 189 8.25 -6.36 -4.78
C ARG A 189 7.14 -5.99 -3.82
N CYS A 190 6.01 -5.50 -4.33
CA CYS A 190 4.87 -5.14 -3.49
C CYS A 190 4.33 -6.36 -2.73
N ASP A 191 4.11 -7.47 -3.42
CA ASP A 191 3.65 -8.72 -2.80
C ASP A 191 4.68 -9.24 -1.78
N GLU A 192 5.96 -9.30 -2.16
CA GLU A 192 7.04 -9.77 -1.28
C GLU A 192 7.19 -8.90 -0.02
N TYR A 193 7.08 -7.58 -0.16
CA TYR A 193 7.19 -6.65 0.95
C TYR A 193 6.00 -6.78 1.90
N LEU A 194 4.80 -6.99 1.37
CA LEU A 194 3.63 -7.25 2.22
C LEU A 194 3.83 -8.53 3.03
N ASP A 195 4.25 -9.63 2.40
CA ASP A 195 4.49 -10.90 3.09
C ASP A 195 5.54 -10.75 4.20
N ALA A 196 6.64 -10.03 3.92
CA ALA A 196 7.67 -9.71 4.90
C ALA A 196 7.12 -8.89 6.09
N MET A 197 6.24 -7.93 5.83
CA MET A 197 5.59 -7.13 6.88
C MET A 197 4.62 -7.97 7.72
N LEU A 198 3.84 -8.85 7.08
CA LEU A 198 2.90 -9.74 7.76
C LEU A 198 3.62 -10.74 8.68
N GLU A 199 4.76 -11.28 8.23
CA GLU A 199 5.63 -12.12 9.04
C GLU A 199 6.12 -11.37 10.29
N LEU A 200 6.59 -10.13 10.13
CA LEU A 200 7.00 -9.27 11.25
C LEU A 200 5.86 -8.89 12.19
N TRP A 201 4.60 -8.93 11.76
CA TRP A 201 3.49 -8.61 12.65
C TRP A 201 2.91 -9.84 13.35
N GLY A 202 2.92 -10.99 12.67
CA GLY A 202 2.20 -12.19 13.10
C GLY A 202 3.05 -13.23 13.84
N SER A 203 4.34 -13.36 13.54
CA SER A 203 5.16 -14.49 14.00
C SER A 203 5.86 -14.21 15.33
N GLU A 204 6.05 -15.22 16.19
CA GLU A 204 6.81 -15.06 17.45
C GLU A 204 8.32 -15.01 17.24
N SER A 205 8.82 -15.53 16.11
CA SER A 205 10.24 -15.54 15.74
C SER A 205 10.37 -15.30 14.24
N PRO A 206 10.20 -14.05 13.78
CA PRO A 206 9.97 -13.75 12.38
C PRO A 206 11.20 -14.08 11.53
N THR A 207 10.98 -14.80 10.43
CA THR A 207 12.00 -15.13 9.43
C THR A 207 11.42 -15.08 8.03
N PHE A 208 12.11 -14.42 7.11
CA PHE A 208 11.65 -14.26 5.73
C PHE A 208 12.81 -14.38 4.74
N ALA A 209 12.57 -15.05 3.61
CA ALA A 209 13.60 -15.37 2.63
C ALA A 209 13.11 -15.15 1.18
N GLY A 210 12.70 -13.92 0.85
CA GLY A 210 12.29 -13.54 -0.50
C GLY A 210 13.46 -13.10 -1.40
N GLU A 211 13.18 -12.71 -2.64
CA GLU A 211 14.20 -12.32 -3.61
C GLU A 211 14.82 -10.95 -3.30
N THR A 212 14.01 -10.01 -2.83
CA THR A 212 14.38 -8.61 -2.60
C THR A 212 14.53 -8.23 -1.13
N VAL A 213 13.92 -8.98 -0.21
CA VAL A 213 14.09 -8.83 1.24
C VAL A 213 14.29 -10.19 1.91
N ARG A 214 15.30 -10.26 2.78
CA ARG A 214 15.64 -11.46 3.55
C ARG A 214 16.02 -11.05 4.97
N PHE A 215 15.50 -11.74 5.98
CA PHE A 215 15.89 -11.57 7.37
C PHE A 215 15.66 -12.84 8.19
N SER A 216 16.44 -13.00 9.25
CA SER A 216 16.29 -14.06 10.24
C SER A 216 16.95 -13.62 11.54
N GLY A 217 16.57 -14.22 12.67
CA GLY A 217 17.17 -13.90 13.97
C GLY A 217 16.91 -12.47 14.45
N ILE A 218 15.82 -11.85 13.99
CA ILE A 218 15.39 -10.51 14.39
C ILE A 218 13.99 -10.57 14.99
N ASP A 219 13.61 -9.51 15.69
CA ASP A 219 12.23 -9.29 16.11
C ASP A 219 11.92 -7.78 16.18
N ALA A 220 10.64 -7.42 16.07
CA ALA A 220 10.18 -6.04 15.91
C ALA A 220 8.96 -5.73 16.80
N HIS A 221 9.18 -5.02 17.92
CA HIS A 221 8.11 -4.54 18.81
C HIS A 221 7.94 -3.01 18.79
N PRO A 222 6.71 -2.46 18.91
CA PRO A 222 5.46 -3.17 19.15
C PRO A 222 4.94 -3.90 17.92
N ARG A 223 4.08 -4.91 18.14
CA ARG A 223 3.16 -5.44 17.13
C ARG A 223 1.93 -4.53 17.01
N PRO A 224 1.21 -4.54 15.88
CA PRO A 224 -0.11 -3.93 15.80
C PRO A 224 -1.01 -4.41 16.95
N VAL A 225 -1.93 -3.57 17.43
CA VAL A 225 -2.96 -3.99 18.39
C VAL A 225 -4.09 -4.74 17.69
N GLN A 226 -4.35 -4.44 16.41
CA GLN A 226 -5.29 -5.20 15.59
C GLN A 226 -4.75 -6.62 15.31
N ARG A 227 -5.66 -7.61 15.30
CA ARG A 227 -5.37 -9.02 15.04
C ARG A 227 -6.19 -9.52 13.85
N PRO A 228 -5.60 -10.31 12.94
CA PRO A 228 -4.19 -10.73 12.91
C PRO A 228 -3.22 -9.59 12.56
N HIS A 229 -3.69 -8.56 11.87
CA HIS A 229 -2.95 -7.35 11.47
C HIS A 229 -3.96 -6.20 11.26
N PRO A 230 -3.51 -4.95 11.01
CA PRO A 230 -4.40 -3.87 10.61
C PRO A 230 -5.21 -4.23 9.36
N ARG A 231 -6.37 -3.60 9.17
CA ARG A 231 -7.18 -3.83 7.97
C ARG A 231 -6.39 -3.47 6.71
N LEU A 232 -6.21 -4.45 5.83
CA LEU A 232 -5.50 -4.28 4.55
C LEU A 232 -6.45 -3.77 3.46
N ILE A 233 -5.96 -2.85 2.63
CA ILE A 233 -6.68 -2.31 1.46
C ILE A 233 -5.73 -2.30 0.26
N VAL A 234 -6.15 -2.89 -0.84
CA VAL A 234 -5.36 -2.96 -2.08
C VAL A 234 -5.89 -1.92 -3.05
N GLY A 235 -4.99 -1.16 -3.68
CA GLY A 235 -5.32 -0.17 -4.71
C GLY A 235 -4.57 -0.38 -6.01
#